data_AF-A0A8J5N2M8-F1
#
_entry.id   AF-A0A8J5N2M8-F1
#
_cell.length_a   1.000
_cell.length_b   1.000
_cell.length_c   1.000
_cell.angle_alpha   90.00
_cell.angle_beta   90.00
_cell.angle_gamma   90.00
#
_symmetry.space_group_name_H-M   'P 1'
#
loop_
_entity.id
_entity.type
_entity.pdbx_description
1 polymer ?
#
loop_
_entity_poly.entity_id
_entity_poly.type
_entity_poly.pdbx_seq_one_letter_code
_entity_poly.pdbx_strand_id
1 'polypeptide(L)'
;MNQDGHHLVELLTDVPEITLINTGEPTHIRGGTLDLTFISTEFVPVAQWEVDDELTSDHFATTTTLRMELLPPPPRPPPRWNTKKANWKLYQDELQKWYSNYEPAEDIDQLN
;
A
#
# COMPACT_ATOMS: atom_id res chain seq x y z
N MET A 1 11.57 -29.97 24.33
CA MET A 1 10.64 -29.03 24.98
C MET A 1 10.69 -27.74 24.18
N ASN A 2 9.55 -27.14 23.83
CA ASN A 2 9.47 -25.99 22.90
C ASN A 2 9.83 -24.67 23.61
N GLN A 3 11.12 -24.45 23.86
CA GLN A 3 11.60 -23.26 24.61
C GLN A 3 11.29 -21.95 23.87
N ASP A 4 11.44 -21.93 22.55
CA ASP A 4 11.17 -20.74 21.73
C ASP A 4 9.70 -20.34 21.77
N GLY A 5 8.78 -21.33 21.73
CA GLY A 5 7.36 -21.09 21.90
C GLY A 5 7.01 -20.53 23.28
N HIS A 6 7.65 -21.01 24.35
CA HIS A 6 7.46 -20.44 25.69
C HIS A 6 7.93 -18.99 25.78
N HIS A 7 9.08 -18.68 25.18
CA HIS A 7 9.58 -17.30 25.14
C HIS A 7 8.64 -16.36 24.39
N LEU A 8 8.06 -16.81 23.26
CA LEU A 8 7.04 -16.04 22.55
C LEU A 8 5.79 -15.79 23.40
N VAL A 9 5.34 -16.77 24.17
CA VAL A 9 4.19 -16.60 25.09
C VAL A 9 4.49 -15.57 26.18
N GLU A 10 5.70 -15.58 26.74
CA GLU A 10 6.14 -14.57 27.71
C GLU A 10 6.13 -13.17 27.07
N LEU A 11 6.69 -13.02 25.88
CA LEU A 11 6.69 -11.74 25.15
C LEU A 11 5.28 -11.22 24.86
N LEU A 12 4.35 -12.09 24.47
CA LEU A 12 2.96 -11.70 24.22
C LEU A 12 2.21 -11.30 25.50
N THR A 13 2.66 -11.79 26.66
CA THR A 13 2.10 -11.37 27.96
C THR A 13 2.43 -9.90 28.26
N ASP A 14 3.57 -9.42 27.76
CA ASP A 14 4.02 -8.03 27.94
C ASP A 14 3.40 -7.07 26.90
N VAL A 15 2.70 -7.58 25.87
CA VAL A 15 2.10 -6.79 24.78
C VAL A 15 0.63 -7.20 24.55
N PRO A 16 -0.29 -6.87 25.47
CA PRO A 16 -1.69 -7.32 25.43
C PRO A 16 -2.49 -6.76 24.22
N GLU A 17 -1.96 -5.75 23.55
CA GLU A 17 -2.55 -5.18 22.33
C GLU A 17 -2.37 -6.08 21.11
N ILE A 18 -1.57 -7.15 21.20
CA ILE A 18 -1.31 -8.08 20.11
C ILE A 18 -1.93 -9.45 20.44
N THR A 19 -2.67 -10.01 19.49
CA THR A 19 -3.29 -11.34 19.59
C THR A 19 -2.78 -12.26 18.48
N LEU A 20 -2.45 -13.51 18.86
CA LEU A 20 -2.20 -14.61 17.94
C LEU A 20 -3.53 -15.17 17.42
N ILE A 21 -3.71 -15.27 16.10
CA ILE A 21 -4.97 -15.71 15.48
C ILE A 21 -4.90 -17.07 14.77
N ASN A 22 -3.75 -17.74 14.77
CA ASN A 22 -3.61 -19.07 14.23
C ASN A 22 -4.59 -20.05 14.89
N THR A 23 -5.21 -20.92 14.09
CA THR A 23 -6.18 -21.94 14.54
C THR A 23 -5.51 -23.24 15.05
N GLY A 24 -4.19 -23.37 14.85
CA GLY A 24 -3.42 -24.58 15.15
C GLY A 24 -3.33 -25.56 13.96
N GLU A 25 -3.87 -25.18 12.80
CA GLU A 25 -3.65 -25.90 11.55
C GLU A 25 -2.14 -25.89 11.19
N PRO A 26 -1.60 -26.99 10.64
CA PRO A 26 -0.21 -27.01 10.20
C PRO A 26 0.02 -26.02 9.06
N THR A 27 1.18 -25.35 9.06
CA THR A 27 1.61 -24.46 7.98
C THR A 27 2.72 -25.06 7.13
N HIS A 28 3.05 -26.34 7.36
CA HIS A 28 4.10 -27.06 6.65
C HIS A 28 3.70 -28.52 6.45
N ILE A 29 4.13 -29.11 5.33
CA ILE A 29 3.75 -30.47 4.91
C ILE A 29 4.16 -31.57 5.91
N ARG A 30 5.22 -31.33 6.69
CA ARG A 30 5.67 -32.25 7.76
C ARG A 30 4.94 -32.06 9.09
N GLY A 31 3.90 -31.23 9.12
CA GLY A 31 3.22 -30.81 10.34
C GLY A 31 3.91 -29.63 11.02
N GLY A 32 3.24 -29.10 12.05
CA GLY A 32 3.68 -27.95 12.83
C GLY A 32 3.13 -26.62 12.32
N THR A 33 2.97 -25.67 13.24
CA THR A 33 2.47 -24.31 12.99
C THR A 33 3.61 -23.35 13.32
N LEU A 34 4.57 -23.24 12.40
CA LEU A 34 5.75 -22.37 12.59
C LEU A 34 5.50 -20.96 12.08
N ASP A 35 4.58 -20.80 11.13
CA ASP A 35 4.21 -19.52 10.55
C ASP A 35 3.07 -18.92 11.39
N LEU A 36 3.41 -17.92 12.21
CA LEU A 36 2.49 -17.29 13.15
C LEU A 36 1.99 -15.95 12.60
N THR A 37 0.71 -15.66 12.81
CA THR A 37 0.08 -14.40 12.46
C THR A 37 -0.41 -13.70 13.72
N PHE A 38 0.11 -12.49 13.92
CA PHE A 38 -0.23 -11.62 15.02
C PHE A 38 -0.96 -10.40 14.47
N ILE A 39 -2.05 -10.00 15.12
CA ILE A 39 -2.81 -8.79 14.78
C ILE A 39 -3.04 -7.96 16.03
N SER A 40 -3.35 -6.68 15.86
CA SER A 40 -3.84 -5.90 16.98
C SER A 40 -5.18 -6.47 17.47
N THR A 41 -5.35 -6.54 18.79
CA THR A 41 -6.49 -7.18 19.44
C THR A 41 -7.84 -6.60 19.00
N GLU A 42 -7.89 -5.31 18.64
CA GLU A 42 -9.10 -4.65 18.12
C GLU A 42 -9.58 -5.21 16.77
N PHE A 43 -8.72 -5.87 16.00
CA PHE A 43 -9.08 -6.45 14.71
C PHE A 43 -9.58 -7.90 14.81
N VAL A 44 -9.41 -8.56 15.95
CA VAL A 44 -9.85 -9.96 16.16
C VAL A 44 -11.32 -10.20 15.76
N PRO A 45 -12.29 -9.33 16.10
CA PRO A 45 -13.69 -9.58 15.75
C PRO A 45 -13.99 -9.54 14.25
N VAL A 46 -13.11 -8.93 13.45
CA VAL A 46 -13.27 -8.76 12.00
C VAL A 46 -12.26 -9.57 11.20
N ALA A 47 -11.35 -10.28 11.87
CA ALA A 47 -10.33 -11.09 11.23
C ALA A 47 -10.82 -12.52 11.00
N GLN A 48 -10.49 -13.07 9.83
CA GLN A 48 -10.62 -14.49 9.51
C GLN A 48 -9.24 -14.97 9.05
N TRP A 49 -8.73 -16.04 9.66
CA TRP A 49 -7.46 -16.66 9.34
C TRP A 49 -7.69 -18.08 8.84
N GLU A 50 -6.99 -18.46 7.78
CA GLU A 50 -7.08 -19.80 7.19
C GLU A 50 -5.76 -20.21 6.54
N VAL A 51 -5.55 -21.52 6.44
CA VAL A 51 -4.44 -22.12 5.68
C VAL A 51 -4.93 -22.44 4.28
N ASP A 52 -4.12 -22.10 3.28
CA ASP A 52 -4.32 -22.41 1.87
C ASP A 52 -3.33 -23.50 1.44
N ASP A 53 -3.87 -24.65 1.04
CA ASP A 53 -3.13 -25.84 0.62
C ASP A 53 -3.01 -25.99 -0.90
N GLU A 54 -3.49 -25.02 -1.69
CA GLU A 54 -3.48 -25.08 -3.16
C GLU A 54 -2.10 -24.76 -3.76
N LEU A 55 -1.18 -24.19 -2.98
CA LEU A 55 0.16 -23.82 -3.44
C LEU A 55 1.17 -24.97 -3.35
N THR A 56 2.00 -25.13 -4.39
CA THR A 56 2.94 -26.25 -4.53
C THR A 56 4.25 -26.11 -3.72
N SER A 57 4.22 -25.46 -2.56
CA SER A 57 5.37 -25.33 -1.64
C SER A 57 5.29 -26.37 -0.51
N ASP A 58 6.42 -26.61 0.16
CA ASP A 58 6.47 -27.36 1.42
C ASP A 58 5.85 -26.58 2.60
N HIS A 59 5.75 -25.25 2.49
CA HIS A 59 4.95 -24.40 3.36
C HIS A 59 3.58 -24.13 2.74
N PHE A 60 2.52 -24.28 3.55
CA PHE A 60 1.18 -23.86 3.17
C PHE A 60 1.05 -22.34 3.31
N ALA A 61 0.35 -21.71 2.37
CA ALA A 61 0.07 -20.28 2.50
C ALA A 61 -0.90 -20.04 3.66
N THR A 62 -0.85 -18.85 4.22
CA THR A 62 -1.84 -18.42 5.22
C THR A 62 -2.50 -17.15 4.70
N THR A 63 -3.82 -17.10 4.82
CA THR A 63 -4.63 -15.97 4.38
C THR A 63 -5.28 -15.34 5.60
N THR A 64 -5.11 -14.03 5.76
CA THR A 64 -5.80 -13.23 6.77
C THR A 64 -6.70 -12.22 6.10
N THR A 65 -8.01 -12.39 6.27
CA THR A 65 -9.02 -11.47 5.73
C THR A 65 -9.56 -10.58 6.84
N LEU A 66 -9.44 -9.26 6.67
CA LEU A 66 -10.04 -8.27 7.56
C LEU A 66 -11.35 -7.73 6.96
N ARG A 67 -12.48 -8.02 7.59
CA ARG A 67 -13.81 -7.57 7.18
C ARG A 67 -14.11 -6.20 7.75
N MET A 68 -13.55 -5.17 7.15
CA MET A 68 -13.75 -3.77 7.55
C MET A 68 -14.50 -2.97 6.49
N GLU A 69 -15.22 -1.94 6.92
CA GLU A 69 -15.76 -0.96 6.00
C GLU A 69 -14.61 -0.27 5.26
N LEU A 70 -14.65 -0.30 3.94
CA LEU A 70 -13.68 0.42 3.13
C LEU A 70 -13.87 1.92 3.38
N LEU A 71 -12.77 2.60 3.71
CA LEU A 71 -12.78 4.05 3.71
C LEU A 71 -13.22 4.54 2.32
N PRO A 72 -13.99 5.63 2.25
CA PRO A 72 -14.32 6.23 0.98
C PRO A 72 -13.01 6.50 0.21
N PRO A 73 -12.98 6.25 -1.10
CA PRO A 73 -11.78 6.49 -1.89
C PRO A 73 -11.35 7.95 -1.68
N PRO A 74 -10.05 8.22 -1.61
CA PRO A 74 -9.57 9.59 -1.46
C PRO A 74 -10.14 10.46 -2.61
N PRO A 75 -10.41 11.74 -2.36
CA PRO A 75 -10.90 12.64 -3.39
C PRO A 75 -9.96 12.59 -4.61
N ARG A 76 -10.54 12.62 -5.81
CA ARG A 76 -9.75 12.61 -7.04
C ARG A 76 -8.76 13.77 -6.99
N PRO A 77 -7.48 13.55 -7.36
CA PRO A 77 -6.53 14.65 -7.46
C PRO A 77 -7.09 15.70 -8.44
N PRO A 78 -6.74 16.99 -8.26
CA PRO A 78 -7.14 18.02 -9.20
C PRO A 78 -6.69 17.63 -10.62
N PRO A 79 -7.46 18.00 -11.65
CA PRO A 79 -7.11 17.69 -13.03
C PRO A 79 -5.68 18.17 -13.31
N ARG A 80 -4.84 17.25 -13.77
CA ARG A 80 -3.49 17.57 -14.21
C ARG A 80 -3.52 17.94 -15.69
N TRP A 81 -2.68 18.89 -16.09
CA TRP A 81 -2.45 19.19 -17.50
C TRP A 81 -2.03 17.91 -18.23
N ASN A 82 -2.84 17.48 -19.19
CA ASN A 82 -2.50 16.34 -20.04
C ASN A 82 -1.71 16.84 -21.25
N THR A 83 -0.39 16.92 -21.10
CA THR A 83 0.53 17.37 -22.16
C THR A 83 0.49 16.46 -23.40
N LYS A 84 0.00 15.21 -23.30
CA LYS A 84 -0.21 14.34 -24.46
C LYS A 84 -1.41 14.76 -25.32
N LYS A 85 -2.38 15.48 -24.74
CA LYS A 85 -3.56 16.02 -25.43
C LYS A 85 -3.42 17.51 -25.76
N ALA A 86 -2.27 18.12 -25.47
CA ALA A 86 -2.03 19.51 -25.79
C ALA A 86 -2.03 19.72 -27.31
N ASN A 87 -2.69 20.77 -27.77
CA ASN A 87 -2.61 21.19 -29.17
C ASN A 87 -1.30 21.95 -29.40
N TRP A 88 -0.21 21.20 -29.58
CA TRP A 88 1.13 21.75 -29.78
C TRP A 88 1.22 22.68 -30.99
N LYS A 89 0.43 22.41 -32.03
CA LYS A 89 0.36 23.27 -33.20
C LYS A 89 -0.20 24.65 -32.86
N LEU A 90 -1.31 24.71 -32.13
CA LEU A 90 -1.86 26.00 -31.66
C LEU A 90 -0.85 26.76 -30.79
N TYR A 91 -0.20 26.07 -29.85
CA TYR A 91 0.83 26.68 -29.01
C TYR A 91 1.97 27.28 -29.85
N GLN A 92 2.48 26.52 -30.82
CA GLN A 92 3.55 26.97 -31.71
C GLN A 92 3.11 28.16 -32.57
N ASP A 93 1.90 28.09 -33.15
CA ASP A 93 1.35 29.16 -33.99
C ASP A 93 1.17 30.46 -33.17
N GLU A 94 0.69 30.38 -31.93
CA GLU A 94 0.58 31.53 -31.01
C GLU A 94 1.94 32.07 -30.56
N LEU A 95 2.88 31.19 -30.22
CA LEU A 95 4.24 31.58 -29.84
C LEU A 95 4.95 32.32 -30.98
N GLN A 96 4.76 31.86 -32.22
CA GLN A 96 5.35 32.49 -33.39
C GLN A 96 4.72 33.84 -33.69
N LYS A 97 3.38 33.98 -33.56
CA LYS A 97 2.71 35.28 -33.66
C LYS A 97 3.22 36.26 -32.60
N TRP A 98 3.39 35.79 -31.36
CA TRP A 98 3.93 36.62 -30.29
C TRP A 98 5.36 37.05 -30.60
N TYR A 99 6.23 36.12 -30.98
CA TYR A 99 7.63 36.38 -31.31
C TYR A 99 7.78 37.35 -32.48
N SER A 100 6.96 37.23 -33.53
CA SER A 100 6.99 38.15 -34.66
C SER A 100 6.62 39.60 -34.30
N ASN A 101 5.92 39.81 -33.18
CA ASN A 101 5.56 41.13 -32.67
C ASN A 101 6.36 41.51 -31.42
N TYR A 102 7.33 40.69 -31.03
CA TYR A 102 8.16 40.94 -29.86
C TYR A 102 9.33 41.84 -30.25
N GLU A 103 9.29 43.09 -29.81
CA GLU A 103 10.49 43.93 -29.78
C GLU A 103 11.16 43.76 -28.40
N PRO A 104 12.39 43.23 -28.34
CA PRO A 104 13.13 43.18 -27.09
C PRO A 104 13.36 44.60 -26.57
N ALA A 105 13.17 44.82 -25.28
CA ALA A 105 13.63 46.06 -24.66
C ALA A 105 15.16 46.19 -24.84
N GLU A 106 15.62 47.34 -25.32
CA GLU A 106 17.06 47.62 -25.49
C GLU A 106 17.77 47.78 -24.13
N ASP A 107 17.01 48.02 -23.06
CA ASP A 107 17.49 48.21 -21.70
C ASP A 107 16.66 47.38 -20.71
N ILE A 108 17.35 46.72 -19.77
CA ILE A 108 16.74 45.84 -18.77
C ILE A 108 15.86 46.63 -17.78
N ASP A 109 16.13 47.92 -17.62
CA ASP A 109 15.37 48.84 -16.75
C ASP A 109 14.00 49.24 -17.33
N GLN A 110 13.72 48.89 -18.60
CA GLN A 110 12.44 49.18 -19.28
C GLN A 110 11.40 48.07 -19.13
N LEU A 111 11.74 46.94 -18.47
CA LEU A 111 10.84 45.83 -18.19
C LEU A 111 10.20 45.99 -16.80
N ASN A 112 9.34 47.00 -16.63
CA ASN A 112 8.47 47.17 -15.44
C ASN A 112 7.00 46.95 -15.79
#